data_AF-A0A1F8LNN1-F1
#
_entry.id   AF-A0A1F8LNN1-F1
#
_cell.length_a   1.000
_cell.length_b   1.000
_cell.length_c   1.000
_cell.angle_alpha   90.00
_cell.angle_beta   90.00
_cell.angle_gamma   90.00
#
_symmetry.space_group_name_H-M   'P 1'
#
loop_
_entity.id
_entity.type
_entity.pdbx_description
1 polymer ?
#
loop_
_entity_poly.entity_id
_entity_poly.type
_entity_poly.pdbx_seq_one_letter_code
_entity_poly.pdbx_strand_id
1 'polypeptide(L)'
;METGGFRGGEILGIRIPTVQSENCATRCAFDGEPIEGVPFRVSILDVVSTETPHSWAEQVPLNPGPHEFHPDPAHVRGWMARRGYLWCRLSEVREIMRPIAIPGDPARWGLCDGLHREDHQLVPA
;
A
#
# COMPACT_ATOMS: atom_id res chain seq x y z
N MET A 1 27.15 -22.34 9.22
CA MET A 1 25.88 -21.94 8.60
C MET A 1 26.07 -22.04 7.10
N GLU A 2 25.47 -23.06 6.49
CA GLU A 2 25.68 -23.40 5.08
C GLU A 2 24.98 -22.38 4.17
N THR A 3 25.76 -21.75 3.30
CA THR A 3 25.26 -20.91 2.21
C THR A 3 24.76 -21.83 1.09
N GLY A 4 23.46 -22.10 1.05
CA GLY A 4 22.82 -22.83 -0.03
C GLY A 4 22.84 -22.02 -1.33
N GLY A 5 23.86 -22.23 -2.16
CA GLY A 5 23.91 -21.70 -3.52
C GLY A 5 23.14 -22.59 -4.49
N PHE A 6 22.01 -22.10 -5.02
CA PHE A 6 21.31 -22.76 -6.13
C PHE A 6 22.14 -22.68 -7.41
N ARG A 7 22.30 -23.82 -8.10
CA ARG A 7 22.92 -23.88 -9.44
C ARG A 7 21.87 -23.47 -10.48
N GLY A 8 22.15 -22.41 -11.25
CA GLY A 8 21.26 -21.91 -12.30
C GLY A 8 20.87 -22.99 -13.33
N GLY A 9 19.66 -22.87 -13.87
CA GLY A 9 19.10 -23.80 -14.87
C GLY A 9 19.37 -23.34 -16.30
N GLU A 10 19.49 -24.31 -17.21
CA GLU A 10 19.56 -24.13 -18.65
C GLU A 10 18.19 -24.47 -19.26
N ILE A 11 17.63 -23.56 -20.06
CA ILE A 11 16.40 -23.80 -20.84
C ILE A 11 16.77 -23.59 -22.30
N LEU A 12 16.60 -24.64 -23.14
CA LEU A 12 16.81 -24.60 -24.59
C LEU A 12 18.19 -24.07 -25.03
N GLY A 13 19.27 -24.39 -24.31
CA GLY A 13 20.63 -23.96 -24.67
C GLY A 13 20.99 -22.53 -24.24
N ILE A 14 20.07 -21.83 -23.55
CA ILE A 14 20.32 -20.49 -23.00
C ILE A 14 20.69 -20.63 -21.53
N ARG A 15 21.92 -20.22 -21.19
CA ARG A 15 22.38 -20.12 -19.81
C ARG A 15 21.67 -18.92 -19.15
N ILE A 16 20.89 -19.17 -18.11
CA ILE A 16 20.29 -18.12 -17.26
C ILE A 16 21.20 -17.97 -16.03
N PRO A 17 22.14 -17.01 -16.00
CA PRO A 17 23.22 -17.03 -15.03
C PRO A 17 22.81 -16.53 -13.65
N THR A 18 21.65 -15.92 -13.49
CA THR A 18 21.22 -15.32 -12.22
C THR A 18 19.70 -15.19 -12.17
N VAL A 19 19.04 -15.94 -11.28
CA VAL A 19 17.87 -15.37 -10.60
C VAL A 19 18.46 -14.43 -9.55
N GLN A 20 18.44 -13.13 -9.81
CA GLN A 20 18.90 -12.13 -8.85
C GLN A 20 17.82 -11.98 -7.78
N SER A 21 18.09 -12.44 -6.56
CA SER A 21 17.22 -12.22 -5.40
C SER A 21 17.03 -10.73 -5.09
N GLU A 22 17.92 -9.86 -5.57
CA GLU A 22 17.86 -8.41 -5.42
C GLU A 22 16.69 -7.75 -6.17
N ASN A 23 16.12 -8.40 -7.20
CA ASN A 23 15.04 -7.83 -8.01
C ASN A 23 13.62 -8.16 -7.49
N CYS A 24 13.50 -9.01 -6.47
CA CYS A 24 12.19 -9.43 -5.95
C CYS A 24 11.99 -9.12 -4.47
N ALA A 25 12.80 -8.24 -3.89
CA ALA A 25 12.54 -7.76 -2.54
C ALA A 25 11.28 -6.88 -2.57
N THR A 26 10.23 -7.31 -1.86
CA THR A 26 9.08 -6.45 -1.56
C THR A 26 9.60 -5.13 -0.97
N ARG A 27 9.07 -4.00 -1.45
CA ARG A 27 9.47 -2.66 -0.99
C ARG A 27 8.32 -1.96 -0.30
N CYS A 28 8.64 -1.19 0.73
CA CYS A 28 7.63 -0.40 1.41
C CYS A 28 7.13 0.73 0.52
N ALA A 29 5.81 0.87 0.42
CA ALA A 29 5.17 1.90 -0.39
C ALA A 29 5.45 3.33 0.11
N PHE A 30 5.95 3.50 1.34
CA PHE A 30 6.32 4.80 1.90
C PHE A 30 7.73 5.22 1.53
N ASP A 31 8.75 4.53 2.00
CA ASP A 31 10.16 4.92 1.83
C ASP A 31 10.83 4.28 0.60
N GLY A 32 10.25 3.21 0.06
CA GLY A 32 10.82 2.44 -1.04
C GLY A 32 11.89 1.44 -0.62
N GLU A 33 12.17 1.31 0.67
CA GLU A 33 13.20 0.41 1.18
C GLU A 33 12.72 -1.06 1.16
N PRO A 34 13.63 -2.03 1.02
CA PRO A 34 13.30 -3.45 1.10
C PRO A 34 12.68 -3.81 2.45
N ILE A 35 11.58 -4.56 2.43
CA ILE A 35 10.96 -5.10 3.63
C ILE A 35 11.62 -6.42 4.00
N GLU A 36 12.14 -6.51 5.22
CA GLU A 36 12.58 -7.77 5.80
C GLU A 36 11.38 -8.54 6.39
N GLY A 37 11.24 -9.81 6.00
CA GLY A 37 10.18 -10.68 6.51
C GLY A 37 8.83 -10.49 5.81
N VAL A 38 7.74 -10.62 6.57
CA VAL A 38 6.37 -10.55 6.03
C VAL A 38 5.91 -9.09 6.00
N PRO A 39 5.52 -8.54 4.84
CA PRO A 39 5.05 -7.17 4.76
C PRO A 39 3.70 -7.01 5.47
N PHE A 40 3.53 -5.86 6.11
CA PHE A 40 2.21 -5.43 6.57
C PHE A 40 1.44 -4.88 5.36
N ARG A 41 0.26 -5.44 5.09
CA ARG A 41 -0.55 -5.09 3.92
C ARG A 41 -1.71 -4.22 4.34
N VAL A 42 -1.95 -3.14 3.59
CA VAL A 42 -3.12 -2.29 3.76
C VAL A 42 -3.87 -2.18 2.45
N SER A 43 -5.15 -2.50 2.49
CA SER A 43 -6.10 -2.30 1.41
C SER A 43 -7.08 -1.19 1.80
N ILE A 44 -7.35 -0.29 0.88
CA ILE A 44 -8.41 0.71 1.05
C ILE A 44 -9.70 0.11 0.55
N LEU A 45 -10.70 0.02 1.43
CA LEU A 45 -12.03 -0.47 1.11
C LEU A 45 -12.78 0.59 0.31
N ASP A 46 -12.59 0.58 -1.00
CA ASP A 46 -13.36 1.41 -1.91
C ASP A 46 -14.77 0.81 -2.11
N VAL A 47 -15.73 1.29 -1.32
CA VAL A 47 -17.16 0.91 -1.46
C VAL A 47 -17.85 1.58 -2.64
N VAL A 48 -17.19 2.51 -3.33
CA VAL A 48 -17.73 3.28 -4.46
C VAL A 48 -17.00 3.00 -5.77
N SER A 49 -16.26 1.88 -5.86
CA SER A 49 -15.65 1.43 -7.12
C SER A 49 -16.73 1.37 -8.20
N THR A 50 -16.60 2.22 -9.22
CA THR A 50 -17.53 2.22 -10.35
C THR A 50 -17.39 0.90 -11.09
N GLU A 51 -18.51 0.28 -11.50
CA GLU A 51 -18.48 -0.97 -12.28
C GLU A 51 -17.71 -0.79 -13.61
N THR A 52 -17.65 0.44 -14.12
CA THR A 52 -16.86 0.79 -15.28
C THR A 52 -15.37 0.88 -14.91
N PRO A 53 -14.49 0.12 -15.59
CA PRO A 53 -13.06 0.24 -15.39
C PRO A 53 -12.58 1.65 -15.76
N HIS A 54 -11.66 2.18 -14.97
CA HIS A 54 -11.01 3.45 -15.27
C HIS A 54 -10.31 3.40 -16.62
N SER A 55 -10.28 4.55 -17.32
CA SER A 55 -9.40 4.71 -18.46
C SER A 55 -7.95 4.47 -18.04
N TRP A 56 -7.18 3.78 -18.88
CA TRP A 56 -5.73 3.59 -18.64
C TRP A 56 -4.95 4.90 -18.53
N ALA A 57 -5.51 6.00 -19.03
CA ALA A 57 -4.91 7.33 -18.99
C ALA A 57 -5.31 8.14 -17.74
N GLU A 58 -6.26 7.67 -16.93
CA GLU A 58 -6.76 8.39 -15.77
C GLU A 58 -6.15 7.83 -14.47
N GLN A 59 -5.72 8.75 -13.60
CA GLN A 59 -5.30 8.40 -12.26
C GLN A 59 -6.54 8.10 -11.41
N VAL A 60 -6.62 6.89 -10.87
CA VAL A 60 -7.69 6.53 -9.93
C VAL A 60 -7.57 7.41 -8.67
N PRO A 61 -8.63 8.14 -8.26
CA PRO A 61 -8.58 9.01 -7.08
C PRO A 61 -8.18 8.28 -5.79
N LEU A 62 -8.59 7.02 -5.68
CA LEU A 62 -8.33 6.14 -4.54
C LEU A 62 -7.90 4.76 -5.05
N ASN A 63 -6.63 4.39 -4.84
CA ASN A 63 -6.15 3.06 -5.22
C ASN A 63 -6.41 2.05 -4.08
N PRO A 64 -7.24 1.02 -4.29
CA PRO A 64 -7.63 0.07 -3.24
C PRO A 64 -6.48 -0.81 -2.71
N GLY A 65 -5.33 -0.92 -3.40
CA GLY A 65 -4.19 -1.74 -2.96
C GLY A 65 -4.25 -3.20 -3.44
N PRO A 66 -3.56 -4.14 -2.77
CA PRO A 66 -2.88 -4.01 -1.48
C PRO A 66 -1.57 -3.19 -1.56
N HIS A 67 -1.37 -2.29 -0.61
CA HIS A 67 -0.12 -1.56 -0.41
C HIS A 67 0.70 -2.25 0.68
N GLU A 68 1.99 -2.47 0.44
CA GLU A 68 2.88 -3.20 1.35
C GLU A 68 3.79 -2.24 2.13
N PHE A 69 3.94 -2.46 3.44
CA PHE A 69 4.69 -1.58 4.35
C PHE A 69 5.55 -2.35 5.34
N HIS A 70 6.57 -1.67 5.85
CA HIS A 70 7.19 -2.06 7.11
C HIS A 70 6.12 -2.19 8.21
N PRO A 71 6.34 -3.03 9.22
CA PRO A 71 5.34 -3.29 10.27
C PRO A 71 5.03 -2.06 11.15
N ASP A 72 5.81 -0.98 11.06
CA ASP A 72 5.54 0.27 11.76
C ASP A 72 4.39 1.05 11.10
N PRO A 73 3.27 1.29 11.82
CA PRO A 73 2.15 2.11 11.34
C PRO A 73 2.53 3.51 10.84
N ALA A 74 3.65 4.08 11.31
CA ALA A 74 4.13 5.37 10.85
C ALA A 74 4.44 5.38 9.35
N HIS A 75 4.83 4.25 8.76
CA HIS A 75 5.07 4.16 7.31
C HIS A 75 3.76 4.30 6.54
N VAL A 76 2.68 3.69 7.03
CA VAL A 76 1.36 3.86 6.41
C VAL A 76 0.91 5.32 6.52
N ARG A 77 1.03 5.94 7.70
CA ARG A 77 0.68 7.36 7.89
C ARG A 77 1.51 8.29 7.01
N GLY A 78 2.83 8.08 6.93
CA GLY A 78 3.70 8.85 6.05
C GLY A 78 3.34 8.70 4.57
N TRP A 79 2.91 7.51 4.15
CA TRP A 79 2.41 7.28 2.79
C TRP A 79 1.08 7.99 2.52
N MET A 80 0.15 7.99 3.49
CA MET A 80 -1.08 8.77 3.42
C MET A 80 -0.78 10.26 3.25
N ALA A 81 0.14 10.80 4.04
CA ALA A 81 0.56 12.20 3.98
C ALA A 81 1.12 12.58 2.60
N ARG A 82 1.98 11.73 2.01
CA ARG A 82 2.54 11.95 0.65
C ARG A 82 1.47 11.96 -0.45
N ARG A 83 0.35 11.28 -0.22
CA ARG A 83 -0.82 11.26 -1.14
C ARG A 83 -1.84 12.36 -0.85
N GLY A 84 -1.62 13.17 0.19
CA GLY A 84 -2.56 14.20 0.63
C GLY A 84 -3.82 13.65 1.30
N TYR A 85 -3.80 12.39 1.75
CA TYR A 85 -4.89 11.80 2.52
C TYR A 85 -4.86 12.31 3.97
N LEU A 86 -6.04 12.48 4.57
CA LEU A 86 -6.19 12.77 5.99
C LEU A 86 -6.29 11.49 6.82
N TRP A 87 -5.92 11.58 8.09
CA TRP A 87 -5.99 10.50 9.07
C TRP A 87 -7.11 10.77 10.09
N CYS A 88 -7.91 9.75 10.43
CA CYS A 88 -8.78 9.85 11.59
C CYS A 88 -7.98 9.59 12.88
N ARG A 89 -7.81 10.60 13.74
CA ARG A 89 -7.03 10.44 14.98
C ARG A 89 -7.64 9.48 16.02
N LEU A 90 -8.86 9.01 15.79
CA LEU A 90 -9.55 8.01 16.61
C LEU A 90 -9.33 6.58 16.11
N SER A 91 -8.63 6.40 14.99
CA SER A 91 -8.39 5.11 14.38
C SER A 91 -7.02 4.55 14.70
N GLU A 92 -6.85 3.25 14.48
CA GLU A 92 -5.56 2.57 14.35
C GLU A 92 -5.30 2.16 12.90
N VAL A 93 -4.03 1.97 12.52
CA VAL A 93 -3.72 1.47 11.17
C VAL A 93 -4.05 -0.03 11.12
N ARG A 94 -4.81 -0.44 10.10
CA ARG A 94 -5.27 -1.83 9.93
C ARG A 94 -5.12 -2.29 8.49
N GLU A 95 -5.22 -3.61 8.31
CA GLU A 95 -5.18 -4.24 6.99
C GLU A 95 -6.28 -3.74 6.05
N ILE A 96 -7.43 -3.34 6.59
CA ILE A 96 -8.50 -2.70 5.83
C ILE A 96 -8.73 -1.31 6.40
N MET A 97 -8.51 -0.30 5.57
CA MET A 97 -8.79 1.10 5.87
C MET A 97 -9.99 1.57 5.05
N ARG A 98 -10.91 2.32 5.66
CA ARG A 98 -12.11 2.84 5.01
C ARG A 98 -11.91 4.30 4.59
N PRO A 99 -12.25 4.65 3.35
CA PRO A 99 -12.20 6.03 2.89
C PRO A 99 -13.38 6.84 3.39
N ILE A 100 -13.11 8.11 3.68
CA ILE A 100 -14.08 9.13 4.05
C ILE A 100 -13.98 10.23 3.01
N ALA A 101 -15.05 10.40 2.22
CA ALA A 101 -15.14 11.48 1.26
C ALA A 101 -15.32 12.82 2.00
N ILE A 102 -14.43 13.77 1.73
CA ILE A 102 -14.53 15.14 2.26
C ILE A 102 -15.03 16.03 1.11
N PRO A 103 -16.20 16.68 1.27
CA PRO A 103 -16.72 17.59 0.25
C PRO A 103 -15.71 18.67 -0.15
N GLY A 104 -15.61 18.94 -1.45
CA GLY A 104 -14.71 19.93 -2.04
C GLY A 104 -14.50 19.70 -3.54
N ASP A 105 -13.90 20.67 -4.23
CA ASP A 105 -13.48 20.57 -5.63
C ASP A 105 -11.98 20.91 -5.76
N PRO A 106 -11.08 19.92 -5.96
CA PRO A 106 -11.35 18.48 -6.05
C PRO A 106 -11.67 17.87 -4.68
N ALA A 107 -12.35 16.72 -4.69
CA ALA A 107 -12.65 15.97 -3.46
C ALA A 107 -11.37 15.52 -2.76
N ARG A 108 -11.38 15.56 -1.42
CA ARG A 108 -10.28 15.04 -0.58
C ARG A 108 -10.73 13.77 0.14
N TRP A 109 -9.75 12.99 0.58
CA TRP A 109 -9.99 11.69 1.21
C TRP A 109 -9.37 11.63 2.60
N GLY A 110 -10.14 11.18 3.58
CA GLY A 110 -9.64 10.71 4.87
C GLY A 110 -9.64 9.19 4.94
N LEU A 111 -8.80 8.59 5.78
CA LEU A 111 -8.77 7.15 6.04
C LEU A 111 -9.01 6.85 7.53
N CYS A 112 -9.86 5.84 7.79
CA CYS A 112 -10.29 5.41 9.12
C CYS A 112 -10.35 3.88 9.20
N ASP A 113 -10.12 3.29 10.38
CA ASP A 113 -10.28 1.85 10.60
C ASP A 113 -11.74 1.37 10.60
N GLY A 114 -12.69 2.30 10.77
CA GLY A 114 -14.12 2.01 10.81
C GLY A 114 -14.61 1.30 12.05
N LEU A 115 -13.83 1.30 13.15
CA LEU A 115 -14.21 0.63 14.40
C LEU A 115 -14.87 1.56 15.41
N HIS A 116 -14.52 2.84 15.39
CA HIS A 116 -15.08 3.85 16.28
C HIS A 116 -16.48 4.28 15.82
N ARG A 117 -17.31 4.78 16.74
CA ARG A 117 -18.72 5.17 16.50
C ARG A 117 -18.98 6.67 16.65
N GLU A 118 -17.94 7.40 17.01
CA GLU A 118 -17.89 8.84 17.11
C GLU A 118 -17.69 9.50 15.74
N ASP A 119 -17.95 10.79 15.65
CA ASP A 119 -17.65 11.56 14.45
C ASP A 119 -16.15 11.54 14.13
N HIS A 120 -15.82 11.41 12.85
CA HIS A 120 -14.43 11.38 12.40
C HIS A 120 -13.70 12.68 12.71
N GLN A 121 -12.51 12.53 13.28
CA GLN A 121 -11.64 13.64 13.62
C GLN A 121 -10.42 13.62 12.71
N LEU A 122 -10.60 14.19 11.53
CA LEU A 122 -9.63 14.17 10.44
C LEU A 122 -8.53 15.21 10.68
N VAL A 123 -7.29 14.72 10.65
CA VAL A 123 -6.07 15.52 10.80
C VAL A 123 -5.11 15.19 9.64
N PRO A 124 -4.11 16.03 9.33
CA PRO A 124 -3.01 15.62 8.47
C PRO A 124 -2.40 14.30 8.98
N ALA A 125 -2.16 13.37 8.07
CA ALA A 125 -1.64 12.04 8.39
C ALA A 125 -0.18 12.05 8.86
#